data_AF-A0A5K1DX37-F1
#
_entry.id   AF-A0A5K1DX37-F1
#
_cell.length_a   1.000
_cell.length_b   1.000
_cell.length_c   1.000
_cell.angle_alpha   90.00
_cell.angle_beta   90.00
_cell.angle_gamma   90.00
#
_symmetry.space_group_name_H-M   'P 1'
#
loop_
_entity.id
_entity.type
_entity.pdbx_description
1 polymer ?
#
loop_
_entity_poly.entity_id
_entity_poly.type
_entity_poly.pdbx_seq_one_letter_code
_entity_poly.pdbx_strand_id
1 'polypeptide(L)'
;YHVPRSWLNPTGNLLVIFEEWGGNPSGITLVKRKLASACADISEWHPTLKNWQIKKYGKPEEPQKAKVHLACSEGQKITSIKFASFGTPQGVCGSFKQGACHSPHSYDIFQK
;
A
#
# COMPACT_ATOMS: atom_id res chain seq x y z
N TYR A 1 0.17 8.28 -22.00
CA TYR A 1 -1.03 7.46 -22.30
C TYR A 1 -1.02 6.19 -21.44
N HIS A 2 -2.19 5.67 -21.04
CA HIS A 2 -2.28 4.42 -20.27
C HIS A 2 -2.86 3.30 -21.13
N VAL A 3 -2.12 2.20 -21.25
CA VAL A 3 -2.58 0.98 -21.92
C VAL A 3 -3.10 0.01 -20.86
N PRO A 4 -4.40 -0.37 -20.89
CA PRO A 4 -4.95 -1.38 -19.99
C PRO A 4 -4.19 -2.71 -20.09
N ARG A 5 -3.92 -3.35 -18.95
CA ARG A 5 -3.24 -4.65 -18.95
C ARG A 5 -4.05 -5.75 -19.65
N SER A 6 -5.37 -5.62 -19.66
CA SER A 6 -6.26 -6.56 -20.36
C SER A 6 -6.08 -6.57 -21.87
N TRP A 7 -5.41 -5.57 -22.45
CA TRP A 7 -5.12 -5.52 -23.89
C TRP A 7 -3.76 -6.14 -24.23
N LEU A 8 -2.96 -6.52 -23.22
CA LEU A 8 -1.61 -7.04 -23.41
C LEU A 8 -1.59 -8.57 -23.24
N ASN A 9 -0.99 -9.25 -24.20
CA ASN A 9 -0.57 -10.64 -24.08
C ASN A 9 0.68 -10.75 -23.18
N PRO A 10 0.96 -11.93 -22.60
CA PRO A 10 2.19 -12.16 -21.84
C PRO A 10 3.47 -11.88 -22.65
N THR A 11 3.47 -12.20 -23.95
CA THR A 11 4.58 -11.98 -24.88
C THR A 11 4.04 -11.67 -26.29
N GLY A 12 4.89 -11.13 -27.17
CA GLY A 12 4.56 -10.95 -28.59
C GLY A 12 3.58 -9.82 -28.92
N ASN A 13 3.45 -8.81 -28.06
CA ASN A 13 2.60 -7.64 -28.33
C ASN A 13 3.22 -6.75 -29.43
N LEU A 14 2.38 -6.29 -30.36
CA LEU A 14 2.73 -5.25 -31.33
C LEU A 14 2.10 -3.91 -30.91
N LEU A 15 2.90 -2.85 -30.84
CA LEU A 15 2.44 -1.50 -30.56
C LEU A 15 2.74 -0.62 -31.77
N VAL A 16 1.71 0.00 -32.34
CA VAL A 16 1.83 0.96 -33.44
C VAL A 16 1.53 2.35 -32.90
N ILE A 17 2.42 3.30 -33.14
CA ILE A 17 2.32 4.68 -32.66
C ILE A 17 2.38 5.59 -33.88
N PHE A 18 1.42 6.51 -33.97
CA PHE A 18 1.38 7.53 -35.02
C PHE A 18 1.81 8.88 -34.43
N GLU A 19 2.63 9.58 -35.19
CA GLU A 19 3.03 10.96 -34.92
C GLU A 19 2.18 11.86 -35.82
N GLU A 20 1.53 12.87 -35.25
CA GLU A 20 0.47 13.64 -35.92
C GLU A 20 0.86 15.11 -36.16
N TRP A 21 1.83 15.67 -35.42
CA TRP A 21 2.10 17.12 -35.39
C TRP A 21 3.57 17.49 -35.65
N GLY A 22 4.43 16.58 -36.10
CA GLY A 22 5.83 16.84 -36.43
C GLY A 22 6.81 16.81 -35.25
N GLY A 23 6.75 15.79 -34.39
CA GLY A 23 7.70 15.53 -33.29
C GLY A 23 8.70 14.39 -33.52
N ASN A 24 9.63 14.18 -32.56
CA ASN A 24 10.55 13.04 -32.57
C ASN A 24 10.00 11.87 -31.72
N PRO A 25 9.55 10.76 -32.33
CA PRO A 25 9.00 9.61 -31.61
C PRO A 25 10.06 8.78 -30.86
N SER A 26 11.36 8.97 -31.11
CA SER A 26 12.43 8.22 -30.43
C SER A 26 12.50 8.46 -28.91
N GLY A 27 11.88 9.54 -28.41
CA GLY A 27 11.79 9.82 -26.98
C GLY A 27 10.71 9.00 -26.24
N ILE A 28 9.89 8.22 -26.95
CA ILE A 28 8.78 7.49 -26.35
C ILE A 28 9.28 6.24 -25.64
N THR A 29 9.02 6.17 -24.34
CA THR A 29 9.37 5.00 -23.51
C THR A 29 8.12 4.34 -22.94
N LEU A 30 8.10 3.01 -22.94
CA LEU A 30 7.06 2.22 -22.29
C LEU A 30 7.47 1.89 -20.85
N VAL A 31 6.64 2.27 -19.88
CA VAL A 31 6.86 1.98 -18.47
C VAL A 31 5.69 1.22 -17.88
N LYS A 32 5.99 0.23 -17.03
CA LYS A 32 4.96 -0.50 -16.29
C LYS A 32 4.56 0.29 -15.05
N ARG A 33 3.35 0.85 -15.05
CA ARG A 33 2.76 1.43 -13.84
C ARG A 33 2.36 0.29 -12.88
N LYS A 34 2.94 0.24 -11.69
CA LYS A 34 2.49 -0.65 -10.60
C LYS A 34 1.27 -0.02 -9.90
N LEU A 35 0.35 -0.87 -9.43
CA LEU A 35 -0.89 -0.49 -8.74
C LEU A 35 -0.60 0.37 -7.50
N ALA A 36 -1.64 1.10 -7.06
CA ALA A 36 -1.62 1.92 -5.86
C ALA A 36 -1.02 1.13 -4.68
N SER A 37 -0.10 1.76 -3.96
CA SER A 37 0.46 1.20 -2.74
C SER A 37 -0.28 1.81 -1.58
N ALA A 38 -0.88 0.97 -0.73
CA ALA A 38 -1.40 1.41 0.55
C ALA A 38 -0.29 1.33 1.60
N CYS A 39 -0.40 2.18 2.61
CA CYS A 39 0.52 2.25 3.73
C CYS A 39 -0.33 2.53 4.98
N ALA A 40 0.18 2.15 6.13
CA ALA A 40 -0.38 2.53 7.41
C ALA A 40 0.77 2.60 8.42
N ASP A 41 0.64 3.51 9.38
CA ASP A 41 1.50 3.62 10.55
C ASP A 41 0.58 3.75 11.77
N ILE A 42 0.89 3.00 12.82
CA ILE A 42 0.08 2.99 14.03
C ILE A 42 0.99 2.85 15.25
N SER A 43 0.73 3.67 16.26
CA SER A 43 1.36 3.55 17.56
C SER A 43 0.57 2.62 18.47
N GLU A 44 1.21 1.99 19.45
CA GLU A 44 0.52 1.17 20.47
C GLU A 44 -0.55 1.96 21.23
N TRP A 45 -0.31 3.27 21.41
CA TRP A 45 -1.22 4.21 22.08
C TRP A 45 -2.33 4.74 21.17
N HIS A 46 -2.46 4.23 19.94
CA HIS A 46 -3.47 4.75 19.01
C HIS A 46 -4.87 4.39 19.52
N PRO A 47 -5.74 5.38 19.80
CA PRO A 47 -7.03 5.13 20.40
C PRO A 47 -7.94 4.44 19.37
N THR A 48 -8.46 3.27 19.71
CA THR A 48 -9.45 2.56 18.91
C THR A 48 -10.85 3.00 19.34
N LEU A 49 -11.38 4.01 18.66
CA LEU A 49 -12.72 4.53 18.94
C LEU A 49 -13.77 3.60 18.32
N LYS A 50 -14.35 2.70 19.12
CA LYS A 50 -15.46 1.86 18.68
C LYS A 50 -16.84 2.49 18.85
N ASN A 51 -17.03 3.38 19.83
CA ASN A 51 -18.32 4.00 20.09
C ASN A 51 -18.17 5.41 20.65
N TRP A 52 -18.70 6.40 19.94
CA TRP A 52 -18.84 7.78 20.44
C TRP A 52 -19.83 7.89 21.63
N GLN A 53 -20.61 6.84 21.90
CA GLN A 53 -21.73 6.85 22.85
C GLN A 53 -21.41 6.37 24.29
N ILE A 54 -20.20 5.92 24.61
CA ILE A 54 -19.89 5.36 25.94
C ILE A 54 -19.18 6.39 26.84
N LYS A 55 -19.83 7.52 27.13
CA LYS A 55 -19.39 8.44 28.18
C LYS A 55 -20.37 8.56 29.36
N LYS A 56 -21.43 7.74 29.43
CA LYS A 56 -22.41 7.86 30.52
C LYS A 56 -22.45 6.70 31.54
N TYR A 57 -22.34 5.43 31.14
CA TYR A 57 -22.41 4.32 32.11
C TYR A 57 -21.68 3.08 31.59
N GLY A 58 -20.63 2.63 32.28
CA GLY A 58 -20.02 1.31 32.04
C GLY A 58 -18.50 1.34 32.08
N LYS A 59 -17.93 0.34 32.79
CA LYS A 59 -16.50 0.06 33.05
C LYS A 59 -15.55 0.49 31.92
N PRO A 60 -14.31 0.91 32.24
CA PRO A 60 -13.28 1.04 31.21
C PRO A 60 -13.11 -0.33 30.53
N GLU A 61 -13.59 -0.45 29.30
CA GLU A 61 -13.21 -1.57 28.44
C GLU A 61 -11.69 -1.58 28.38
N GLU A 62 -11.07 -2.77 28.47
CA GLU A 62 -9.62 -2.93 28.34
C GLU A 62 -9.10 -2.07 27.19
N PRO A 63 -7.92 -1.40 27.34
CA PRO A 63 -7.34 -0.60 26.27
C PRO A 63 -7.28 -1.44 25.00
N GLN A 64 -8.19 -1.15 24.07
CA GLN A 64 -8.37 -1.95 22.89
C GLN A 64 -7.12 -1.78 22.03
N LYS A 65 -6.42 -2.90 21.79
CA LYS A 65 -5.19 -2.93 20.99
C LYS A 65 -5.39 -2.19 19.67
N ALA A 66 -4.46 -1.30 19.36
CA ALA A 66 -4.44 -0.54 18.12
C ALA A 66 -4.55 -1.48 16.90
N LYS A 67 -5.42 -1.14 15.94
CA LYS A 67 -5.67 -1.96 14.73
C LYS A 67 -5.48 -1.15 13.46
N VAL A 68 -4.81 -1.76 12.50
CA VAL A 68 -4.65 -1.23 11.13
C VAL A 68 -5.62 -1.92 10.21
N HIS A 69 -6.33 -1.13 9.40
CA HIS A 69 -7.20 -1.61 8.34
C HIS A 69 -6.57 -1.28 6.98
N LEU A 70 -6.21 -2.31 6.23
CA LEU A 70 -5.77 -2.19 4.84
C LEU A 70 -6.82 -2.82 3.93
N ALA A 71 -7.27 -2.07 2.94
CA ALA A 71 -8.24 -2.52 1.97
C ALA A 71 -7.81 -2.10 0.56
N CYS A 72 -8.21 -2.88 -0.43
CA CYS A 72 -8.09 -2.51 -1.84
C CYS A 72 -9.49 -2.27 -2.41
N SER A 73 -9.56 -1.51 -3.50
CA SER A 73 -10.81 -1.34 -4.26
C SER A 73 -11.31 -2.69 -4.79
N GLU A 74 -12.58 -2.74 -5.16
CA GLU A 74 -13.21 -3.95 -5.70
C GLU A 74 -12.39 -4.54 -6.87
N GLY A 75 -12.20 -5.87 -6.85
CA GLY A 75 -11.39 -6.59 -7.83
C GLY A 75 -9.86 -6.48 -7.66
N GLN A 76 -9.36 -5.68 -6.72
CA GLN A 76 -7.94 -5.59 -6.41
C GLN A 76 -7.57 -6.46 -5.20
N LYS A 77 -6.36 -7.03 -5.22
CA LYS A 77 -5.80 -7.83 -4.13
C LYS A 77 -4.41 -7.34 -3.76
N ILE A 78 -4.07 -7.42 -2.48
CA ILE A 78 -2.70 -7.18 -2.01
C ILE A 78 -1.86 -8.39 -2.46
N THR A 79 -0.84 -8.13 -3.28
CA THR A 79 0.01 -9.18 -3.86
C THR A 79 1.42 -9.24 -3.27
N SER A 80 1.88 -8.15 -2.64
CA SER A 80 3.22 -8.07 -2.07
C SER A 80 3.26 -7.03 -0.95
N ILE A 81 4.05 -7.30 0.07
CA ILE A 81 4.39 -6.35 1.13
C ILE A 81 5.71 -5.67 0.75
N LYS A 82 5.70 -4.34 0.63
CA LYS A 82 6.91 -3.57 0.30
C LYS A 82 7.81 -3.36 1.52
N PHE A 83 7.20 -3.18 2.69
CA PHE A 83 7.88 -2.90 3.95
C PHE A 83 6.96 -3.25 5.11
N ALA A 84 7.51 -3.88 6.15
CA ALA A 84 6.86 -4.09 7.44
C ALA A 84 7.92 -3.98 8.55
N SER A 85 7.58 -3.28 9.64
CA SER A 85 8.45 -3.15 10.80
C SER A 85 7.63 -2.92 12.05
N PHE A 86 7.84 -3.76 13.06
CA PHE A 86 7.34 -3.56 14.40
C PHE A 86 8.48 -3.07 15.31
N GLY A 87 8.33 -1.90 15.93
CA GLY A 87 9.37 -1.23 16.70
C GLY A 87 9.36 0.28 16.44
N THR A 88 10.50 0.85 16.04
CA THR A 88 10.66 2.28 15.77
C THR A 88 10.99 2.57 14.29
N PRO A 89 10.06 2.31 13.35
CA PRO A 89 10.28 2.65 11.95
C PRO A 89 10.45 4.16 11.75
N GLN A 90 11.22 4.55 10.74
CA GLN A 90 11.47 5.95 10.39
C GLN A 90 10.87 6.29 9.03
N GLY A 91 10.65 7.59 8.79
CA GLY A 91 10.12 8.10 7.53
C GLY A 91 8.61 8.24 7.54
N VAL A 92 8.04 8.37 6.33
CA VAL A 92 6.59 8.55 6.13
C VAL A 92 6.05 7.53 5.14
N CYS A 93 4.73 7.43 5.03
CA CYS A 93 4.05 6.60 4.05
C CYS A 93 4.73 6.64 2.66
N GLY A 94 5.13 5.46 2.16
CA GLY A 94 5.83 5.32 0.88
C GLY A 94 7.36 5.42 0.93
N SER A 95 7.92 5.84 2.06
CA SER A 95 9.36 6.00 2.29
C SER A 95 9.83 5.43 3.63
N PHE A 96 9.04 4.53 4.23
CA PHE A 96 9.40 3.90 5.50
C PHE A 96 10.73 3.16 5.42
N LYS A 97 11.50 3.26 6.51
CA LYS A 97 12.78 2.60 6.70
C LYS A 97 12.83 1.96 8.08
N GLN A 98 13.62 0.90 8.17
CA GLN A 98 13.92 0.28 9.46
C GLN A 98 14.65 1.28 10.35
N GLY A 99 14.22 1.40 11.60
CA GLY A 99 14.92 2.20 12.62
C GLY A 99 15.69 1.33 13.61
N ALA A 100 16.02 1.92 14.76
CA ALA A 100 16.90 1.29 15.75
C ALA A 100 16.28 0.06 16.44
N CYS A 101 14.97 0.05 16.63
CA CYS A 101 14.23 -1.09 17.16
C CYS A 101 13.40 -1.71 16.05
N HIS A 102 13.63 -3.00 15.76
CA HIS A 102 12.93 -3.74 14.73
C HIS A 102 12.83 -5.22 15.09
N SER A 103 11.62 -5.77 15.02
CA SER A 103 11.39 -7.21 15.15
C SER A 103 11.70 -7.94 13.84
N PRO A 104 12.60 -8.94 13.82
CA PRO A 104 12.88 -9.74 12.61
C PRO A 104 11.65 -10.46 12.05
N HIS A 105 10.69 -10.79 12.91
CA HIS A 105 9.45 -11.50 12.57
C HIS A 105 8.33 -10.56 12.07
N SER A 106 8.65 -9.30 11.75
CA SER A 106 7.67 -8.30 11.29
C SER A 106 6.96 -8.72 9.99
N TYR A 107 7.57 -9.58 9.18
CA TYR A 107 7.02 -10.03 7.90
C TYR A 107 6.18 -11.32 8.00
N ASP A 108 6.43 -12.14 9.02
CA ASP A 108 5.82 -13.47 9.17
C ASP A 108 4.29 -13.38 9.29
N ILE A 109 3.78 -12.28 9.85
CA ILE A 109 2.34 -12.02 10.01
C ILE A 109 1.60 -11.98 8.65
N PHE A 110 2.31 -11.67 7.57
CA PHE A 110 1.75 -11.55 6.22
C PHE A 110 1.97 -12.80 5.35
N GLN A 111 2.77 -13.76 5.82
CA GLN A 111 3.02 -15.03 5.16
C GLN A 111 2.19 -16.11 5.85
N LYS A 112 1.10 -16.52 5.21
CA LYS A 112 0.27 -17.65 5.63
C LYS A 112 0.39 -18.79 4.64
#